data_AF-A0A9D9Z0D4-F1
#
_entry.id   AF-A0A9D9Z0D4-F1
#
_cell.length_a   1.000
_cell.length_b   1.000
_cell.length_c   1.000
_cell.angle_alpha   90.00
_cell.angle_beta   90.00
_cell.angle_gamma   90.00
#
_symmetry.space_group_name_H-M   'P 1'
#
loop_
_entity.id
_entity.type
_entity.pdbx_description
1 polymer ?
#
loop_
_entity_poly.entity_id
_entity_poly.type
_entity_poly.pdbx_seq_one_letter_code
_entity_poly.pdbx_strand_id
1 'polypeptide(L)'
;MNFLAHHIISILQDNIYYNIGLTLPDLLSLQNRNCKVTLSFCDNIIENLGIAKIAFFEEKEDKDTFTKDDAHLCLKGMKVHLLMDKWFHNDRLFFLLIKKINNIEKENYLPSHQLLEILLDLYIDRKIKDSAKSLQKTYANPALSFIIEFFKNFCSIDMEQTQKFIDFIKDGTFIGQYRNPENLIMLLRRISIKYSSKKIFDIDAADETDSGKEIDIKNTRFIENELRLLEKIKTEIEEDLSDMLSQILIVSQNIQKEILLADKF
;
A
#
# COMPACT_ATOMS: atom_id res chain seq x y z
N MET A 1 -3.48 -2.28 2.39
CA MET A 1 -2.88 -1.40 1.37
C MET A 1 -2.67 -2.22 0.13
N ASN A 2 -2.90 -1.57 -1.02
CA ASN A 2 -2.77 -2.04 -2.39
C ASN A 2 -1.46 -1.48 -3.00
N PHE A 3 -0.32 -1.90 -2.45
CA PHE A 3 1.00 -1.34 -2.78
C PHE A 3 1.34 -1.47 -4.26
N LEU A 4 0.95 -2.59 -4.89
CA LEU A 4 1.22 -2.82 -6.30
C LEU A 4 0.29 -1.96 -7.17
N ALA A 5 -0.97 -1.79 -6.77
CA ALA A 5 -1.90 -0.93 -7.49
C ALA A 5 -1.40 0.52 -7.52
N HIS A 6 -0.93 1.05 -6.39
CA HIS A 6 -0.38 2.41 -6.33
C HIS A 6 0.95 2.55 -7.08
N HIS A 7 1.82 1.54 -6.99
CA HIS A 7 3.12 1.56 -7.64
C HIS A 7 3.02 1.45 -9.17
N ILE A 8 2.39 0.39 -9.69
CA ILE A 8 2.56 -0.04 -11.08
C ILE A 8 1.71 0.74 -12.06
N ILE A 9 0.54 1.19 -11.61
CA ILE A 9 -0.47 1.73 -12.51
C ILE A 9 -0.07 3.13 -12.97
N SER A 10 0.79 3.79 -12.19
CA SER A 10 1.25 5.14 -12.46
C SER A 10 2.74 5.25 -12.75
N ILE A 11 3.49 4.16 -12.99
CA ILE A 11 4.92 4.25 -13.31
C ILE A 11 5.10 5.04 -14.60
N LEU A 12 5.67 6.24 -14.48
CA LEU A 12 6.26 6.93 -15.62
C LEU A 12 7.67 6.39 -15.79
N GLN A 13 7.82 5.52 -16.79
CA GLN A 13 9.01 5.30 -17.61
C GLN A 13 10.31 5.91 -17.03
N ASP A 14 11.09 5.08 -16.32
CA ASP A 14 12.49 5.30 -15.92
C ASP A 14 12.85 6.44 -14.95
N ASN A 15 11.89 7.17 -14.36
CA ASN A 15 12.22 8.18 -13.34
C ASN A 15 12.10 7.64 -11.91
N ILE A 16 13.23 7.43 -11.23
CA ILE A 16 13.27 6.85 -9.89
C ILE A 16 12.59 7.71 -8.82
N TYR A 17 12.77 9.04 -8.85
CA TYR A 17 12.25 9.94 -7.81
C TYR A 17 10.74 9.99 -7.84
N TYR A 18 10.16 10.06 -9.03
CA TYR A 18 8.73 9.97 -9.24
C TYR A 18 8.19 8.60 -8.77
N ASN A 19 8.86 7.49 -9.11
CA ASN A 19 8.44 6.15 -8.70
C ASN A 19 8.52 5.95 -7.18
N ILE A 20 9.54 6.49 -6.51
CA ILE A 20 9.59 6.53 -5.04
C ILE A 20 8.44 7.40 -4.51
N GLY A 21 8.15 8.53 -5.15
CA GLY A 21 7.00 9.37 -4.83
C GLY A 21 5.67 8.63 -4.84
N LEU A 22 5.47 7.68 -5.76
CA LEU A 22 4.24 6.86 -5.83
C LEU A 22 4.05 5.95 -4.61
N THR A 23 5.09 5.64 -3.86
CA THR A 23 5.03 4.70 -2.72
C THR A 23 5.17 5.40 -1.37
N LEU A 24 5.63 6.66 -1.40
CA LEU A 24 5.96 7.42 -0.21
C LEU A 24 4.77 7.74 0.70
N PRO A 25 3.54 8.01 0.19
CA PRO A 25 2.41 8.25 1.06
C PRO A 25 2.07 7.04 1.94
N ASP A 26 2.15 5.82 1.42
CA ASP A 26 1.99 4.58 2.20
C ASP A 26 3.09 4.49 3.27
N LEU A 27 4.36 4.68 2.86
CA LEU A 27 5.51 4.61 3.76
C LEU A 27 5.39 5.61 4.93
N LEU A 28 5.11 6.88 4.63
CA LEU A 28 5.04 7.94 5.63
C LEU A 28 3.80 7.83 6.53
N SER A 29 2.67 7.36 5.98
CA SER A 29 1.43 7.18 6.75
C SER A 29 1.54 6.09 7.82
N LEU A 30 2.48 5.15 7.65
CA LEU A 30 2.77 4.13 8.66
C LEU A 30 3.51 4.68 9.88
N GLN A 31 4.31 5.74 9.72
CA GLN A 31 5.27 6.18 10.72
C GLN A 31 4.66 7.10 11.78
N ASN A 32 3.62 7.86 11.43
CA ASN A 32 3.07 8.85 12.34
C ASN A 32 1.58 9.12 12.08
N ARG A 33 0.73 8.72 13.03
CA ARG A 33 -0.72 8.99 12.98
C ARG A 33 -1.05 10.48 12.87
N ASN A 34 -0.14 11.37 13.27
CA ASN A 34 -0.32 12.82 13.23
C ASN A 34 0.23 13.46 11.95
N CYS A 35 1.05 12.77 11.17
CA CYS A 35 1.48 13.25 9.85
C CYS A 35 0.62 12.60 8.77
N LYS A 36 -0.53 13.22 8.48
CA LYS A 36 -1.36 12.80 7.36
C LYS A 36 -0.78 13.39 6.07
N VAL A 37 -0.26 12.53 5.20
CA VAL A 37 0.13 12.93 3.85
C VAL A 37 -1.13 13.24 3.05
N THR A 38 -1.28 14.49 2.61
CA THR A 38 -2.42 14.99 1.82
C THR A 38 -1.93 15.73 0.59
N LEU A 39 -2.85 16.07 -0.33
CA LEU A 39 -2.51 16.93 -1.47
C LEU A 39 -2.01 18.30 -0.99
N SER A 40 -2.69 18.90 0.00
CA SER A 40 -2.26 20.18 0.58
C SER A 40 -0.89 20.09 1.27
N PHE A 41 -0.54 18.95 1.87
CA PHE A 41 0.81 18.72 2.40
C PHE A 41 1.86 18.77 1.28
N CYS A 42 1.58 18.13 0.13
CA CYS A 42 2.49 18.17 -1.02
C CYS A 42 2.61 19.59 -1.59
N ASP A 43 1.48 20.30 -1.75
CA ASP A 43 1.45 21.67 -2.28
C ASP A 43 2.21 22.64 -1.37
N ASN A 44 2.03 22.54 -0.06
CA ASN A 44 2.79 23.33 0.91
C ASN A 44 4.31 23.10 0.80
N ILE A 45 4.77 21.86 0.55
CA ILE A 45 6.19 21.59 0.36
C ILE A 45 6.70 22.22 -0.95
N ILE A 46 5.93 22.12 -2.03
CA ILE A 46 6.27 22.74 -3.33
C ILE A 46 6.41 24.25 -3.19
N GLU A 47 5.46 24.91 -2.51
CA GLU A 47 5.52 26.35 -2.24
C GLU A 47 6.76 26.73 -1.43
N ASN A 48 7.08 25.96 -0.37
CA ASN A 48 8.26 26.19 0.45
C ASN A 48 9.58 25.92 -0.28
N LEU A 49 9.62 24.96 -1.22
CA LEU A 49 10.73 24.74 -2.15
C LEU A 49 10.93 25.93 -3.11
N GLY A 50 9.86 26.66 -3.41
CA GLY A 50 9.89 27.89 -4.21
C GLY A 50 10.49 29.08 -3.48
N ILE A 51 10.31 29.15 -2.16
CA ILE A 51 10.62 30.33 -1.33
C ILE A 51 11.94 30.16 -0.55
N ALA A 52 12.24 28.95 -0.07
CA ALA A 52 13.43 28.68 0.73
C ALA A 52 14.53 28.06 -0.14
N LYS A 53 15.75 28.62 -0.04
CA LYS A 53 16.97 27.82 -0.18
C LYS A 53 16.90 26.73 0.88
N ILE A 54 16.32 25.57 0.58
CA ILE A 54 16.43 24.44 1.48
C ILE A 54 17.92 24.13 1.56
N ALA A 55 18.49 24.21 2.75
CA ALA A 55 19.92 24.00 3.03
C ALA A 55 20.44 22.61 2.58
N PHE A 56 19.56 21.73 2.11
CA PHE A 56 19.89 20.46 1.46
C PHE A 56 20.48 20.61 0.05
N PHE A 57 20.17 21.70 -0.66
CA PHE A 57 20.54 21.87 -2.07
C PHE A 57 21.77 22.77 -2.29
N GLU A 58 22.46 23.21 -1.22
CA GLU A 58 23.65 24.04 -1.37
C GLU A 58 24.86 23.20 -1.82
N GLU A 59 25.25 23.43 -3.08
CA GLU A 59 26.58 23.30 -3.68
C GLU A 59 27.41 22.07 -3.26
N LYS A 60 27.08 20.90 -3.81
CA LYS A 60 28.10 19.89 -4.11
C LYS A 60 28.00 19.47 -5.57
N GLU A 61 29.07 19.63 -6.32
CA GLU A 61 29.22 19.20 -7.72
C GLU A 61 29.18 17.66 -7.91
N ASP A 62 28.91 16.89 -6.85
CA ASP A 62 28.84 15.44 -6.92
C ASP A 62 27.43 14.97 -7.33
N LYS A 63 27.41 14.02 -8.27
CA LYS A 63 26.23 13.38 -8.88
C LYS A 63 25.29 12.63 -7.91
N ASP A 64 25.57 12.69 -6.62
CA ASP A 64 24.83 11.99 -5.54
C ASP A 64 23.93 12.95 -4.72
N THR A 65 23.64 14.14 -5.24
CA THR A 65 22.78 15.12 -4.56
C THR A 65 21.33 15.03 -5.03
N PHE A 66 20.41 14.81 -4.09
CA PHE A 66 18.97 14.98 -4.31
C PHE A 66 18.70 16.46 -4.62
N THR A 67 18.15 16.76 -5.79
CA THR A 67 17.95 18.13 -6.29
C THR A 67 16.53 18.65 -6.08
N LYS A 68 16.31 19.94 -6.32
CA LYS A 68 14.96 20.54 -6.31
C LYS A 68 14.04 19.90 -7.35
N ASP A 69 14.58 19.53 -8.52
CA ASP A 69 13.82 18.86 -9.58
C ASP A 69 13.43 17.44 -9.16
N ASP A 70 14.33 16.73 -8.48
CA ASP A 70 14.06 15.40 -7.92
C ASP A 70 12.96 15.46 -6.85
N ALA A 71 13.01 16.48 -5.99
CA ALA A 71 11.95 16.73 -5.01
C ALA A 71 10.60 17.03 -5.67
N HIS A 72 10.57 17.82 -6.75
CA HIS A 72 9.35 18.07 -7.51
C HIS A 72 8.80 16.79 -8.13
N LEU A 73 9.66 15.97 -8.73
CA LEU A 73 9.27 14.68 -9.31
C LEU A 73 8.69 13.74 -8.25
N CYS A 74 9.33 13.68 -7.08
CA CYS A 74 8.83 12.89 -5.94
C CYS A 74 7.45 13.36 -5.48
N LEU A 75 7.27 14.67 -5.28
CA LEU A 75 5.98 15.25 -4.86
C LEU A 75 4.88 15.05 -5.91
N LYS A 76 5.21 15.06 -7.20
CA LYS A 76 4.27 14.70 -8.28
C LYS A 76 3.83 13.24 -8.16
N GLY A 77 4.75 12.31 -7.93
CA GLY A 77 4.43 10.91 -7.66
C GLY A 77 3.48 10.77 -6.47
N MET A 78 3.75 11.47 -5.37
CA MET A 78 2.87 11.46 -4.20
C MET A 78 1.46 11.99 -4.51
N LYS A 79 1.35 13.07 -5.28
CA LYS A 79 0.04 13.62 -5.68
C LYS A 79 -0.75 12.64 -6.53
N VAL A 80 -0.09 11.96 -7.48
CA VAL A 80 -0.72 10.91 -8.29
C VAL A 80 -1.22 9.78 -7.41
N HIS A 81 -0.40 9.28 -6.48
CA HIS A 81 -0.81 8.26 -5.51
C HIS A 81 -2.07 8.70 -4.76
N LEU A 82 -2.07 9.90 -4.17
CA LEU A 82 -3.19 10.38 -3.35
C LEU A 82 -4.49 10.58 -4.15
N LEU A 83 -4.38 11.01 -5.41
CA LEU A 83 -5.53 11.13 -6.31
C LEU A 83 -6.08 9.76 -6.72
N MET A 84 -5.19 8.81 -7.02
CA MET A 84 -5.56 7.43 -7.34
C MET A 84 -6.23 6.75 -6.15
N ASP A 85 -5.65 6.87 -4.95
CA ASP A 85 -6.21 6.33 -3.71
C ASP A 85 -7.60 6.90 -3.42
N LYS A 86 -7.75 8.23 -3.55
CA LYS A 86 -9.05 8.89 -3.42
C LYS A 86 -10.05 8.42 -4.45
N TRP A 87 -9.67 8.29 -5.72
CA TRP A 87 -10.58 7.81 -6.76
C TRP A 87 -11.00 6.37 -6.48
N PHE A 88 -10.03 5.48 -6.21
CA PHE A 88 -10.25 4.06 -5.96
C PHE A 88 -11.26 3.82 -4.83
N HIS A 89 -11.08 4.50 -3.70
CA HIS A 89 -11.99 4.39 -2.55
C HIS A 89 -13.36 5.05 -2.74
N ASN A 90 -13.54 5.88 -3.76
CA ASN A 90 -14.82 6.48 -4.12
C ASN A 90 -15.47 5.83 -5.35
N ASP A 91 -14.80 4.84 -5.97
CA ASP A 91 -15.29 4.22 -7.19
C ASP A 91 -16.46 3.26 -6.90
N ARG A 92 -17.44 3.26 -7.82
CA ARG A 92 -18.65 2.43 -7.67
C ARG A 92 -18.32 0.93 -7.68
N LEU A 93 -17.41 0.48 -8.55
CA LEU A 93 -17.04 -0.92 -8.67
C LEU A 93 -16.35 -1.40 -7.39
N PHE A 94 -15.49 -0.56 -6.80
CA PHE A 94 -14.86 -0.85 -5.50
C PHE A 94 -15.90 -1.14 -4.41
N PHE A 95 -16.91 -0.26 -4.24
CA PHE A 95 -17.99 -0.49 -3.28
C PHE A 95 -18.82 -1.74 -3.57
N LEU A 96 -19.11 -2.01 -4.85
CA LEU A 96 -19.84 -3.21 -5.26
C LEU A 96 -19.07 -4.49 -4.92
N LEU A 97 -17.75 -4.48 -5.13
CA LEU A 97 -16.87 -5.59 -4.79
C LEU A 97 -16.80 -5.82 -3.28
N ILE A 98 -16.62 -4.76 -2.49
CA ILE A 98 -16.69 -4.88 -1.02
C ILE A 98 -18.03 -5.49 -0.60
N LYS A 99 -19.15 -5.04 -1.16
CA LYS A 99 -20.47 -5.60 -0.84
C LYS A 99 -20.59 -7.07 -1.27
N LYS A 100 -20.04 -7.43 -2.43
CA LYS A 100 -20.03 -8.81 -2.93
C LYS A 100 -19.24 -9.73 -2.01
N ILE A 101 -18.04 -9.31 -1.58
CA ILE A 101 -17.22 -10.04 -0.61
C ILE A 101 -17.98 -10.21 0.72
N ASN A 102 -18.50 -9.12 1.29
CA ASN A 102 -19.30 -9.17 2.53
C ASN A 102 -20.50 -10.14 2.43
N ASN A 103 -21.16 -10.19 1.27
CA ASN A 103 -22.29 -11.10 1.03
C ASN A 103 -21.88 -12.58 0.95
N ILE A 104 -20.64 -12.87 0.56
CA ILE A 104 -20.08 -14.23 0.54
C ILE A 104 -19.64 -14.60 1.97
N GLU A 105 -19.09 -13.64 2.71
CA GLU A 105 -18.56 -13.78 4.06
C GLU A 105 -19.63 -13.79 5.18
N LYS A 106 -20.93 -13.95 4.87
CA LYS A 106 -22.09 -13.79 5.80
C LYS A 106 -21.93 -14.39 7.21
N GLU A 107 -21.03 -15.35 7.43
CA GLU A 107 -20.74 -15.98 8.72
C GLU A 107 -19.25 -15.96 9.13
N ASN A 108 -18.34 -15.46 8.28
CA ASN A 108 -16.89 -15.48 8.49
C ASN A 108 -16.34 -14.05 8.67
N TYR A 109 -15.46 -13.84 9.65
CA TYR A 109 -15.04 -12.51 10.12
C TYR A 109 -13.82 -11.95 9.35
N LEU A 110 -13.86 -12.00 8.01
CA LEU A 110 -12.79 -11.41 7.20
C LEU A 110 -13.03 -9.90 6.99
N PRO A 111 -11.98 -9.07 7.09
CA PRO A 111 -12.10 -7.66 6.75
C PRO A 111 -12.10 -7.51 5.22
N SER A 112 -13.32 -7.45 4.65
CA SER A 112 -13.57 -7.40 3.20
C SER A 112 -12.80 -6.31 2.44
N HIS A 113 -12.65 -5.11 3.03
CA HIS A 113 -11.92 -4.00 2.39
C HIS A 113 -10.44 -4.34 2.22
N GLN A 114 -9.76 -4.74 3.30
CA GLN A 114 -8.35 -5.14 3.24
C GLN A 114 -8.16 -6.38 2.37
N LEU A 115 -9.10 -7.32 2.39
CA LEU A 115 -9.08 -8.47 1.51
C LEU A 115 -9.13 -8.03 0.04
N LEU A 116 -10.01 -7.10 -0.33
CA LEU A 116 -10.12 -6.61 -1.70
C LEU A 116 -8.81 -5.97 -2.19
N GLU A 117 -8.16 -5.15 -1.36
CA GLU A 117 -6.87 -4.53 -1.70
C GLU A 117 -5.78 -5.59 -1.93
N ILE A 118 -5.73 -6.62 -1.09
CA ILE A 118 -4.77 -7.73 -1.24
C ILE A 118 -5.06 -8.56 -2.48
N LEU A 119 -6.34 -8.87 -2.75
CA LEU A 119 -6.76 -9.62 -3.94
C LEU A 119 -6.42 -8.85 -5.22
N LEU A 120 -6.55 -7.51 -5.21
CA LEU A 120 -6.14 -6.67 -6.31
C LEU A 120 -4.62 -6.72 -6.53
N ASP A 121 -3.81 -6.60 -5.46
CA ASP A 121 -2.35 -6.72 -5.56
C ASP A 121 -1.93 -8.10 -6.09
N LEU A 122 -2.52 -9.18 -5.58
CA LEU A 122 -2.26 -10.54 -6.09
C LEU A 122 -2.68 -10.70 -7.55
N TYR A 123 -3.80 -10.08 -7.94
CA TYR A 123 -4.25 -10.09 -9.33
C TYR A 123 -3.27 -9.35 -10.24
N ILE A 124 -2.81 -8.17 -9.83
CA ILE A 124 -1.79 -7.38 -10.53
C ILE A 124 -0.48 -8.16 -10.64
N ASP A 125 -0.01 -8.77 -9.56
CA ASP A 125 1.22 -9.56 -9.52
C ASP A 125 1.19 -10.71 -10.54
N ARG A 126 0.03 -11.37 -10.67
CA ARG A 126 -0.19 -12.45 -11.64
C ARG A 126 -0.29 -11.97 -13.09
N LYS A 127 -0.90 -10.80 -13.34
CA LYS A 127 -1.22 -10.31 -14.69
C LYS A 127 -0.15 -9.38 -15.27
N ILE A 128 0.54 -8.62 -14.43
CA ILE A 128 1.57 -7.68 -14.84
C ILE A 128 2.93 -8.26 -14.47
N LYS A 129 3.69 -8.66 -15.48
CA LYS A 129 5.01 -9.26 -15.32
C LYS A 129 5.96 -8.31 -14.59
N ASP A 130 6.72 -8.87 -13.64
CA ASP A 130 7.78 -8.18 -12.88
C ASP A 130 7.30 -6.97 -12.03
N SER A 131 5.99 -6.82 -11.86
CA SER A 131 5.28 -5.92 -10.94
C SER A 131 5.95 -5.83 -9.56
N ALA A 132 6.01 -6.95 -8.85
CA ALA A 132 6.65 -7.10 -7.54
C ALA A 132 8.12 -6.65 -7.55
N LYS A 133 8.88 -7.09 -8.56
CA LYS A 133 10.31 -6.79 -8.68
C LYS A 133 10.54 -5.30 -8.95
N SER A 134 9.65 -4.66 -9.69
CA SER A 134 9.70 -3.20 -9.92
C SER A 134 9.52 -2.43 -8.60
N LEU A 135 8.56 -2.85 -7.77
CA LEU A 135 8.36 -2.25 -6.45
C LEU A 135 9.59 -2.48 -5.55
N GLN A 136 10.11 -3.71 -5.49
CA GLN A 136 11.34 -4.04 -4.76
C GLN A 136 12.53 -3.17 -5.20
N LYS A 137 12.72 -2.97 -6.51
CA LYS A 137 13.78 -2.10 -7.05
C LYS A 137 13.64 -0.65 -6.59
N THR A 138 12.41 -0.16 -6.47
CA THR A 138 12.12 1.20 -5.99
C THR A 138 12.54 1.35 -4.53
N TYR A 139 12.19 0.37 -3.69
CA TYR A 139 12.56 0.34 -2.28
C TYR A 139 14.04 0.02 -2.02
N ALA A 140 14.70 -0.68 -2.95
CA ALA A 140 16.13 -0.96 -2.88
C ALA A 140 17.00 0.21 -3.37
N ASN A 141 16.40 1.26 -3.93
CA ASN A 141 17.16 2.33 -4.55
C ASN A 141 17.83 3.24 -3.50
N PRO A 142 19.13 3.56 -3.63
CA PRO A 142 19.80 4.49 -2.71
C PRO A 142 19.14 5.86 -2.60
N ALA A 143 18.48 6.36 -3.64
CA ALA A 143 17.73 7.62 -3.62
C ALA A 143 16.68 7.70 -2.50
N LEU A 144 16.12 6.55 -2.09
CA LEU A 144 15.09 6.49 -1.06
C LEU A 144 15.59 7.02 0.29
N SER A 145 16.85 6.77 0.67
CA SER A 145 17.38 7.25 1.95
C SER A 145 17.47 8.78 1.98
N PHE A 146 17.91 9.40 0.87
CA PHE A 146 17.96 10.85 0.73
C PHE A 146 16.56 11.49 0.79
N ILE A 147 15.58 10.86 0.13
CA ILE A 147 14.18 11.31 0.16
C ILE A 147 13.61 11.23 1.58
N ILE A 148 13.82 10.11 2.29
CA ILE A 148 13.36 9.97 3.67
C ILE A 148 13.98 11.05 4.56
N GLU A 149 15.28 11.31 4.42
CA GLU A 149 15.95 12.37 5.15
C GLU A 149 15.36 13.75 4.83
N PHE A 150 15.07 14.02 3.55
CA PHE A 150 14.38 15.24 3.14
C PHE A 150 13.03 15.40 3.85
N PHE A 151 12.22 14.34 3.92
CA PHE A 151 10.89 14.39 4.55
C PHE A 151 10.92 14.54 6.07
N LYS A 152 12.03 14.21 6.75
CA LYS A 152 12.19 14.50 8.19
C LYS A 152 12.06 15.97 8.55
N ASN A 153 12.33 16.87 7.60
CA ASN A 153 12.15 18.31 7.81
C ASN A 153 10.67 18.73 7.90
N PHE A 154 9.76 17.89 7.41
CA PHE A 154 8.33 18.18 7.31
C PHE A 154 7.49 17.30 8.25
N CYS A 155 7.99 16.12 8.61
CA CYS A 155 7.29 15.21 9.51
C CYS A 155 8.24 14.41 10.41
N SER A 156 7.73 13.99 11.57
CA SER A 156 8.46 13.06 12.44
C SER A 156 8.37 11.65 11.86
N ILE A 157 9.54 11.06 11.58
CA ILE A 157 9.72 9.74 10.99
C ILE A 157 10.45 8.84 11.98
N ASP A 158 9.87 7.68 12.32
CA ASP A 158 10.54 6.62 13.06
C ASP A 158 11.44 5.83 12.11
N MET A 159 12.75 6.07 12.19
CA MET A 159 13.71 5.45 11.27
C MET A 159 13.80 3.93 11.43
N GLU A 160 13.56 3.39 12.62
CA GLU A 160 13.63 1.96 12.86
C GLU A 160 12.45 1.24 12.19
N GLN A 161 11.23 1.76 12.41
CA GLN A 161 10.03 1.23 11.77
C GLN A 161 10.05 1.44 10.25
N THR A 162 10.55 2.59 9.81
CA THR A 162 10.74 2.88 8.37
C THR A 162 11.66 1.86 7.74
N GLN A 163 12.82 1.58 8.33
CA GLN A 163 13.76 0.60 7.79
C GLN A 163 13.18 -0.81 7.77
N LYS A 164 12.52 -1.24 8.86
CA LYS A 164 11.82 -2.54 8.90
C LYS A 164 10.81 -2.70 7.78
N PHE A 165 10.06 -1.64 7.47
CA PHE A 165 9.09 -1.66 6.39
C PHE A 165 9.77 -1.68 5.01
N ILE A 166 10.84 -0.90 4.82
CA ILE A 166 11.63 -0.93 3.58
C ILE A 166 12.18 -2.33 3.31
N ASP A 167 12.77 -2.96 4.31
CA ASP A 167 13.33 -4.32 4.19
C ASP A 167 12.21 -5.34 3.89
N PHE A 168 11.05 -5.19 4.53
CA PHE A 168 9.87 -6.03 4.27
C PHE A 168 9.40 -5.98 2.80
N ILE A 169 9.41 -4.80 2.18
CA ILE A 169 9.07 -4.65 0.75
C ILE A 169 10.21 -5.13 -0.15
N LYS A 170 11.45 -4.71 0.15
CA LYS A 170 12.67 -5.01 -0.62
C LYS A 170 12.92 -6.51 -0.75
N ASP A 171 12.73 -7.27 0.33
CA ASP A 171 12.94 -8.72 0.33
C ASP A 171 11.80 -9.49 -0.36
N GLY A 172 10.74 -8.79 -0.79
CA GLY A 172 9.57 -9.40 -1.43
C GLY A 172 8.66 -10.17 -0.48
N THR A 173 8.91 -10.07 0.83
CA THR A 173 8.18 -10.79 1.86
C THR A 173 6.68 -10.45 1.86
N PHE A 174 6.31 -9.21 1.51
CA PHE A 174 4.92 -8.76 1.50
C PHE A 174 3.99 -9.58 0.59
N ILE A 175 4.38 -9.84 -0.66
CA ILE A 175 3.58 -10.67 -1.58
C ILE A 175 3.63 -12.13 -1.16
N GLY A 176 4.79 -12.59 -0.67
CA GLY A 176 4.93 -13.96 -0.15
C GLY A 176 3.92 -14.26 0.97
N GLN A 177 3.69 -13.30 1.88
CA GLN A 177 2.69 -13.43 2.94
C GLN A 177 1.25 -13.51 2.40
N TYR A 178 0.94 -12.81 1.30
CA TYR A 178 -0.40 -12.84 0.69
C TYR A 178 -0.64 -14.11 -0.14
N ARG A 179 0.42 -14.68 -0.74
CA ARG A 179 0.33 -15.91 -1.54
C ARG A 179 0.10 -17.16 -0.70
N ASN A 180 0.52 -17.16 0.57
CA ASN A 180 0.18 -18.23 1.50
C ASN A 180 -1.19 -17.94 2.14
N PRO A 181 -2.24 -18.72 1.82
CA PRO A 181 -3.59 -18.43 2.29
C PRO A 181 -3.74 -18.49 3.81
N GLU A 182 -3.00 -19.36 4.52
CA GLU A 182 -3.06 -19.43 5.98
C GLU A 182 -2.54 -18.14 6.64
N ASN A 183 -1.41 -17.63 6.16
CA ASN A 183 -0.83 -16.35 6.59
C ASN A 183 -1.77 -15.18 6.31
N LEU A 184 -2.42 -15.18 5.14
CA LEU A 184 -3.44 -14.17 4.79
C LEU A 184 -4.60 -14.20 5.79
N ILE A 185 -5.17 -15.38 6.07
CA ILE A 185 -6.25 -15.54 7.06
C ILE A 185 -5.81 -15.02 8.43
N MET A 186 -4.59 -15.36 8.87
CA MET A 186 -4.06 -14.89 10.16
C MET A 186 -3.87 -13.36 10.19
N LEU A 187 -3.38 -12.76 9.11
CA LEU A 187 -3.22 -11.31 8.99
C LEU A 187 -4.57 -10.60 9.07
N LEU A 188 -5.53 -11.07 8.29
CA LEU A 188 -6.89 -10.53 8.25
C LEU A 188 -7.57 -10.63 9.62
N ARG A 189 -7.39 -11.74 10.34
CA ARG A 189 -7.86 -11.87 11.73
C ARG A 189 -7.24 -10.84 12.68
N ARG A 190 -5.92 -10.63 12.62
CA ARG A 190 -5.24 -9.61 13.45
C ARG A 190 -5.77 -8.21 13.17
N ILE A 191 -6.05 -7.90 11.91
CA ILE A 191 -6.67 -6.65 11.48
C ILE A 191 -8.08 -6.55 12.07
N SER A 192 -8.92 -7.57 11.89
CA SER A 192 -10.27 -7.61 12.44
C SER A 192 -10.28 -7.32 13.95
N ILE A 193 -9.46 -8.04 14.73
CA ILE A 193 -9.33 -7.86 16.20
C ILE A 193 -8.97 -6.42 16.56
N LYS A 194 -8.01 -5.82 15.85
CA LYS A 194 -7.53 -4.46 16.12
C LYS A 194 -8.60 -3.39 15.88
N TYR A 195 -9.46 -3.57 14.88
CA TYR A 195 -10.49 -2.59 14.51
C TYR A 195 -11.87 -2.87 15.14
N SER A 196 -12.14 -4.11 15.56
CA SER A 196 -13.26 -4.42 16.43
C SER A 196 -12.95 -3.96 17.86
N SER A 197 -13.11 -2.66 18.14
CA SER A 197 -12.99 -2.06 19.49
C SER A 197 -14.04 -2.55 20.51
N LYS A 198 -14.66 -3.71 20.28
CA LYS A 198 -15.41 -4.46 21.29
C LYS A 198 -14.62 -5.70 21.64
N LYS A 199 -14.41 -5.89 22.95
CA LYS A 199 -14.19 -7.19 23.59
C LYS A 199 -15.06 -8.25 22.90
N ILE A 200 -14.50 -8.94 21.94
CA ILE A 200 -15.04 -10.16 21.39
C ILE A 200 -13.79 -11.01 21.28
N PHE A 201 -13.77 -12.09 22.07
CA PHE A 201 -12.64 -12.95 22.35
C PHE A 201 -11.73 -12.45 23.48
N ASP A 202 -12.25 -12.51 24.72
CA ASP A 202 -11.53 -13.30 25.72
C ASP A 202 -11.43 -14.72 25.11
N ILE A 203 -10.43 -14.95 24.26
CA ILE A 203 -9.80 -16.27 24.31
C ILE A 203 -9.08 -16.17 25.63
N ASP A 204 -9.70 -16.77 26.65
CA ASP A 204 -8.99 -17.14 27.84
C ASP A 204 -7.61 -17.60 27.37
N ALA A 205 -6.58 -16.95 27.89
CA ALA A 205 -5.32 -17.63 28.14
C ALA A 205 -5.67 -18.78 29.09
N ALA A 206 -6.33 -19.81 28.55
CA ALA A 206 -6.66 -21.03 29.24
C ALA A 206 -5.32 -21.75 29.31
N ASP A 207 -4.76 -21.62 30.51
CA ASP A 207 -3.88 -22.55 31.18
C ASP A 207 -3.33 -23.68 30.30
N GLU A 208 -2.01 -23.83 30.37
CA GLU A 208 -1.20 -24.94 29.90
C GLU A 208 -1.54 -26.27 30.61
N THR A 209 -2.81 -26.58 30.85
CA THR A 209 -3.26 -27.83 31.45
C THR A 209 -4.31 -28.51 30.56
N ASP A 210 -3.82 -29.51 29.84
CA ASP A 210 -4.54 -30.72 29.44
C ASP A 210 -5.69 -30.59 28.41
N SER A 211 -5.42 -30.11 27.19
CA SER A 211 -6.29 -30.38 26.00
C SER A 211 -5.65 -30.09 24.61
N GLY A 212 -4.33 -30.21 24.48
CA GLY A 212 -3.60 -29.80 23.26
C GLY A 212 -4.07 -30.40 21.92
N LYS A 213 -4.81 -31.52 21.92
CA LYS A 213 -5.37 -32.11 20.69
C LYS A 213 -6.71 -31.50 20.24
N GLU A 214 -7.54 -31.00 21.16
CA GLU A 214 -8.89 -30.52 20.81
C GLU A 214 -8.86 -29.07 20.29
N ILE A 215 -7.95 -28.26 20.82
CA ILE A 215 -7.65 -26.89 20.35
C ILE A 215 -7.09 -26.93 18.92
N ASP A 216 -6.23 -27.91 18.62
CA ASP A 216 -5.59 -28.06 17.32
C ASP A 216 -6.59 -28.47 16.23
N ILE A 217 -7.56 -29.35 16.55
CA ILE A 217 -8.62 -29.79 15.62
C ILE A 217 -9.62 -28.66 15.32
N LYS A 218 -10.03 -27.88 16.33
CA LYS A 218 -10.95 -26.74 16.14
C LYS A 218 -10.30 -25.65 15.28
N ASN A 219 -9.01 -25.37 15.49
CA ASN A 219 -8.25 -24.43 14.67
C ASN A 219 -8.08 -24.92 13.23
N THR A 220 -7.80 -26.21 13.03
CA THR A 220 -7.65 -26.81 11.69
C THR A 220 -8.94 -26.71 10.88
N ARG A 221 -10.07 -27.15 11.45
CA ARG A 221 -11.38 -27.11 10.77
C ARG A 221 -11.83 -25.68 10.46
N PHE A 222 -11.50 -24.73 11.34
CA PHE A 222 -11.73 -23.32 11.08
C PHE A 222 -10.93 -22.85 9.85
N ILE A 223 -9.61 -23.12 9.81
CA ILE A 223 -8.74 -22.68 8.72
C ILE A 223 -9.23 -23.27 7.39
N GLU A 224 -9.59 -24.56 7.36
CA GLU A 224 -10.13 -25.21 6.15
C GLU A 224 -11.40 -24.52 5.61
N ASN A 225 -12.30 -24.09 6.50
CA ASN A 225 -13.52 -23.37 6.09
C ASN A 225 -13.18 -22.00 5.49
N GLU A 226 -12.24 -21.27 6.10
CA GLU A 226 -11.80 -19.97 5.58
C GLU A 226 -11.05 -20.10 4.25
N LEU A 227 -10.26 -21.16 4.08
CA LEU A 227 -9.59 -21.44 2.80
C LEU A 227 -10.60 -21.66 1.67
N ARG A 228 -11.66 -22.45 1.93
CA ARG A 228 -12.73 -22.66 0.96
C ARG A 228 -13.48 -21.35 0.63
N LEU A 229 -13.70 -20.52 1.64
CA LEU A 229 -14.30 -19.21 1.46
C LEU A 229 -13.45 -18.30 0.58
N LEU A 230 -12.14 -18.21 0.85
CA LEU A 230 -11.20 -17.40 0.08
C LEU A 230 -11.17 -17.84 -1.40
N GLU A 231 -11.14 -19.14 -1.67
CA GLU A 231 -11.13 -19.62 -3.06
C GLU A 231 -12.46 -19.32 -3.77
N LYS A 232 -13.58 -19.40 -3.06
CA LYS A 232 -14.89 -18.98 -3.57
C LYS A 232 -14.92 -17.49 -3.90
N ILE A 233 -14.48 -16.62 -2.97
CA ILE A 233 -14.43 -15.18 -3.17
C ILE A 233 -13.58 -14.86 -4.40
N LYS A 234 -12.35 -15.40 -4.44
CA LYS A 234 -11.40 -15.19 -5.54
C LYS A 234 -12.00 -15.57 -6.89
N THR A 235 -12.68 -16.72 -6.97
CA THR A 235 -13.33 -17.18 -8.20
C THR A 235 -14.48 -16.25 -8.60
N GLU A 236 -15.33 -15.84 -7.65
CA GLU A 236 -16.50 -15.03 -7.94
C GLU A 236 -16.18 -13.60 -8.36
N ILE A 237 -15.05 -13.02 -7.91
CA ILE A 237 -14.70 -11.63 -8.20
C ILE A 237 -13.60 -11.48 -9.26
N GLU A 238 -13.10 -12.56 -9.85
CA GLU A 238 -11.93 -12.49 -10.75
C GLU A 238 -12.15 -11.61 -11.98
N GLU A 239 -13.33 -11.69 -12.60
CA GLU A 239 -13.71 -10.83 -13.73
C GLU A 239 -13.84 -9.36 -13.30
N ASP A 240 -14.47 -9.11 -12.14
CA ASP A 240 -14.60 -7.77 -11.59
C ASP A 240 -13.23 -7.13 -11.26
N LEU A 241 -12.26 -7.93 -10.81
CA LEU A 241 -10.87 -7.49 -10.60
C LEU A 241 -10.19 -7.11 -11.92
N SER A 242 -10.50 -7.81 -13.02
CA SER A 242 -10.03 -7.47 -14.37
C SER A 242 -10.57 -6.12 -14.83
N ASP A 243 -11.87 -5.90 -14.64
CA ASP A 243 -12.54 -4.65 -14.97
C ASP A 243 -11.99 -3.49 -14.14
N MET A 244 -11.79 -3.72 -12.84
CA MET A 244 -11.20 -2.73 -11.96
C MET A 244 -9.77 -2.38 -12.37
N LEU A 245 -8.92 -3.36 -12.69
CA LEU A 245 -7.58 -3.09 -13.20
C LEU A 245 -7.62 -2.22 -14.47
N SER A 246 -8.54 -2.49 -15.38
CA SER A 246 -8.71 -1.71 -16.61
C SER A 246 -9.10 -0.26 -16.32
N GLN A 247 -10.00 -0.03 -15.37
CA GLN A 247 -10.39 1.31 -14.94
C GLN A 247 -9.24 2.05 -14.26
N ILE A 248 -8.50 1.39 -13.36
CA ILE A 248 -7.37 2.00 -12.66
C ILE A 248 -6.31 2.45 -13.69
N LEU A 249 -6.02 1.64 -14.72
CA LEU A 249 -5.09 2.00 -15.79
C LEU A 249 -5.53 3.24 -16.59
N ILE A 250 -6.82 3.33 -16.95
CA ILE A 250 -7.37 4.48 -17.68
C ILE A 250 -7.29 5.75 -16.82
N VAL A 251 -7.71 5.66 -15.57
CA VAL A 251 -7.76 6.81 -14.67
C VAL A 251 -6.37 7.32 -14.32
N SER A 252 -5.40 6.43 -14.10
CA SER A 252 -4.02 6.82 -13.88
C SER A 252 -3.43 7.60 -15.05
N GLN A 253 -3.63 7.12 -16.28
CA GLN A 253 -3.17 7.83 -17.48
C GLN A 253 -3.77 9.24 -17.58
N ASN A 254 -5.04 9.40 -17.23
CA ASN A 254 -5.70 10.70 -17.23
C ASN A 254 -5.15 11.63 -16.13
N ILE A 255 -5.01 11.15 -14.89
CA ILE A 255 -4.46 11.91 -13.76
C ILE A 255 -3.02 12.36 -14.05
N GLN A 256 -2.19 11.45 -14.57
CA GLN A 256 -0.83 11.77 -14.99
C GLN A 256 -0.82 12.88 -16.04
N LYS A 257 -1.66 12.76 -17.07
CA LYS A 257 -1.76 13.76 -18.14
C LYS A 257 -2.17 15.11 -17.57
N GLU A 258 -3.15 15.16 -16.67
CA GLU A 258 -3.59 16.40 -16.03
C GLU A 258 -2.48 17.05 -15.21
N ILE A 259 -1.76 16.27 -14.39
CA ILE A 259 -0.64 16.78 -13.58
C ILE A 259 0.50 17.29 -14.48
N LEU A 260 0.86 16.55 -15.53
CA LEU A 260 1.92 16.94 -16.47
C LEU A 260 1.54 18.17 -17.32
N LEU A 261 0.24 18.40 -17.56
CA LEU A 261 -0.24 19.58 -18.28
C LEU A 261 -0.31 20.81 -17.39
N ALA A 262 -0.57 20.64 -16.09
CA ALA A 262 -0.63 21.74 -15.13
C ALA A 262 0.72 22.46 -14.96
N ASP A 263 1.85 21.79 -15.19
CA ASP A 263 3.20 22.37 -15.09
C ASP A 263 3.64 23.20 -16.31
N LYS A 264 2.83 23.24 -17.38
CA LYS A 264 3.15 24.01 -18.61
C LYS A 264 2.63 25.45 -18.58
N PHE A 265 1.99 25.86 -17.49
CA PHE A 265 1.36 27.17 -17.30
C PHE A 265 1.80 27.78 -15.97
#